data_AF-A0AA42YWF1-F1
#
_entry.id   AF-A0AA42YWF1-F1
#
_cell.length_a   1.000
_cell.length_b   1.000
_cell.length_c   1.000
_cell.angle_alpha   90.00
_cell.angle_beta   90.00
_cell.angle_gamma   90.00
#
_symmetry.space_group_name_H-M   'P 1'
#
loop_
_entity.id
_entity.type
_entity.pdbx_description
1 polymer ?
#
loop_
_entity_poly.entity_id
_entity_poly.type
_entity_poly.pdbx_seq_one_letter_code
_entity_poly.pdbx_strand_id
1 'polypeptide(L)'
;MRKSRKVFFVVAIGLTWLAGVAPVSAQSYGQYTPRRPLATSTTCAGIRGNGQNLFAHYGALARHVEEYGAIQCAAGGSSGSITAFFVESIWASPQVHNCTGRRCRVRARDARMSLMLKSVVGLVDTGLFEDAATVNALVAGIQAGGIVELLEGPVPEDGVDALVRLLRDLGPLINPELFELFANSPDPVFHATDIIEGLQKGLQFIVDDPKVFLRTSVINFDAFATLVGVYGSFYASYGPADSDGVSAWLDACARPGIGLTWEEAAELPGTEGRTCGETFSDLFNAYREAFAELGGRNRADDPVGGYMPAFGVTGVLTGEAIVAWEEARAAWIAAEPIPFEPDFDDIGVGYWGQAGELRRMGRNLDRRYTDLISEQFVPLGSATWREVLSSSPAEPGFSPGVPLTSGFVSVGGWADPLRVTPLEALDARRTITINRLGGVGGFTESVTRLLNASDAQIEALYSATDPASSFYVGLSEATGVWCTDWDGQGGDPNLLFNDAYNSPLITDDARFLWPRFGYENVGPNFSIGGCTPGVPVVVAE
;
A
#
# COMPACT_ATOMS: atom_id res chain seq x y z
N MET A 1 -53.77 -16.66 41.71
CA MET A 1 -54.84 -15.68 41.41
C MET A 1 -54.59 -14.40 42.20
N ARG A 2 -54.37 -13.29 41.48
CA ARG A 2 -54.70 -11.88 41.81
C ARG A 2 -54.53 -11.38 43.26
N LYS A 3 -53.64 -10.41 43.49
CA LYS A 3 -53.94 -8.96 43.35
C LYS A 3 -52.70 -8.07 43.53
N SER A 4 -52.57 -7.13 42.61
CA SER A 4 -51.63 -6.00 42.58
C SER A 4 -51.81 -5.03 43.75
N ARG A 5 -50.76 -4.25 44.04
CA ARG A 5 -50.84 -2.77 44.10
C ARG A 5 -49.44 -2.14 44.01
N LYS A 6 -49.28 -1.25 43.02
CA LYS A 6 -48.22 -0.25 42.92
C LYS A 6 -48.45 0.81 44.00
N VAL A 7 -47.38 1.29 44.65
CA VAL A 7 -47.29 2.68 45.18
C VAL A 7 -45.83 3.16 45.10
N PHE A 8 -45.74 4.40 44.62
CA PHE A 8 -44.62 5.35 44.49
C PHE A 8 -43.48 5.27 45.53
N PHE A 9 -42.26 5.48 45.04
CA PHE A 9 -41.17 6.08 45.82
C PHE A 9 -40.65 7.31 45.08
N VAL A 10 -40.78 8.46 45.75
CA VAL A 10 -40.13 9.74 45.45
C VAL A 10 -39.01 9.89 46.47
N VAL A 11 -37.75 9.99 46.03
CA VAL A 11 -36.60 10.51 46.80
C VAL A 11 -35.67 11.19 45.79
N ALA A 12 -35.78 12.51 45.66
CA ALA A 12 -34.91 13.52 46.27
C ALA A 12 -33.54 13.64 45.58
N ILE A 13 -33.45 14.67 44.74
CA ILE A 13 -32.22 15.17 44.10
C ILE A 13 -31.34 15.78 45.19
N GLY A 14 -30.23 15.11 45.51
CA GLY A 14 -29.13 15.67 46.29
C GLY A 14 -28.06 16.21 45.35
N LEU A 15 -27.97 17.54 45.27
CA LEU A 15 -26.81 18.23 44.72
C LEU A 15 -25.58 17.97 45.61
N THR A 16 -24.55 17.33 45.07
CA THR A 16 -23.19 17.40 45.61
C THR A 16 -22.15 17.42 44.49
N TRP A 17 -21.58 18.62 44.30
CA TRP A 17 -20.17 18.90 44.01
C TRP A 17 -19.47 18.06 42.93
N LEU A 18 -19.48 18.59 41.70
CA LEU A 18 -18.48 18.27 40.67
C LEU A 18 -17.14 18.90 41.08
N ALA A 19 -16.19 18.05 41.47
CA ALA A 19 -14.78 18.39 41.39
C ALA A 19 -14.43 18.60 39.91
N GLY A 20 -13.86 19.76 39.59
CA GLY A 20 -13.46 20.13 38.24
C GLY A 20 -12.49 19.11 37.66
N VAL A 21 -12.93 18.42 36.61
CA VAL A 21 -12.03 17.74 35.69
C VAL A 21 -11.26 18.85 34.99
N ALA A 22 -9.97 18.98 35.30
CA ALA A 22 -9.09 19.88 34.58
C ALA A 22 -9.11 19.47 33.10
N PRO A 23 -9.22 20.41 32.15
CA PRO A 23 -9.07 20.07 30.75
C PRO A 23 -7.68 19.46 30.55
N VAL A 24 -7.63 18.26 29.99
CA VAL A 24 -6.40 17.68 29.45
C VAL A 24 -5.86 18.69 28.45
N SER A 25 -4.79 19.39 28.84
CA SER A 25 -4.11 20.30 27.94
C SER A 25 -3.62 19.45 26.78
N ALA A 26 -4.14 19.69 25.58
CA ALA A 26 -3.54 19.21 24.35
C ALA A 26 -2.09 19.72 24.35
N GLN A 27 -1.15 18.84 24.72
CA GLN A 27 0.26 19.12 24.54
C GLN A 27 0.45 19.37 23.05
N SER A 28 0.89 20.58 22.71
CA SER A 28 1.33 20.88 21.35
C SER A 28 2.50 19.95 21.07
N TYR A 29 2.25 18.85 20.38
CA TYR A 29 3.30 18.05 19.78
C TYR A 29 4.12 18.99 18.91
N GLY A 30 5.36 19.25 19.32
CA GLY A 30 6.27 20.12 18.59
C GLY A 30 6.38 19.59 17.17
N GLN A 31 5.87 20.35 16.21
CA GLN A 31 5.93 20.01 14.78
C GLN A 31 7.40 19.93 14.37
N TYR A 32 7.96 18.72 14.38
CA TYR A 32 9.22 18.44 13.73
C TYR A 32 9.02 18.64 12.22
N THR A 33 9.53 19.75 11.68
CA THR A 33 9.51 20.05 10.25
C THR A 33 10.94 19.96 9.69
N PRO A 34 11.41 18.79 9.23
CA PRO A 34 12.62 18.73 8.44
C PRO A 34 12.26 19.12 6.99
N ARG A 35 12.01 20.42 6.76
CA ARG A 35 11.91 20.99 5.41
C ARG A 35 13.31 21.17 4.83
N ARG A 36 13.81 20.20 4.07
CA ARG A 36 14.95 20.41 3.16
C ARG A 36 14.67 19.73 1.82
N PRO A 37 14.99 20.38 0.68
CA PRO A 37 15.07 19.67 -0.60
C PRO A 37 16.02 18.47 -0.47
N LEU A 38 15.77 17.40 -1.24
CA LEU A 38 16.61 16.19 -1.26
C LEU A 38 18.10 16.58 -1.21
N ALA A 39 18.76 16.23 -0.12
CA ALA A 39 20.18 16.50 0.06
C ALA A 39 20.98 15.53 -0.82
N THR A 40 22.20 15.92 -1.21
CA THR A 40 23.12 15.14 -2.05
C THR A 40 23.66 13.85 -1.38
N SER A 41 22.91 13.22 -0.48
CA SER A 41 23.28 11.98 0.23
C SER A 41 22.09 11.06 0.53
N THR A 42 20.98 11.17 -0.19
CA THR A 42 19.73 10.44 0.09
C THR A 42 19.67 9.10 -0.63
N THR A 43 19.29 8.04 0.10
CA THR A 43 18.77 6.81 -0.51
C THR A 43 17.27 6.91 -0.68
N CYS A 44 16.80 6.59 -1.88
CA CYS A 44 15.41 6.55 -2.28
C CYS A 44 14.99 5.11 -2.61
N ALA A 45 13.74 4.78 -2.32
CA ALA A 45 13.18 3.46 -2.61
C ALA A 45 12.05 3.55 -3.64
N GLY A 46 12.23 2.91 -4.80
CA GLY A 46 11.16 2.58 -5.72
C GLY A 46 10.54 1.25 -5.29
N ILE A 47 9.28 1.28 -4.86
CA ILE A 47 8.61 0.11 -4.28
C ILE A 47 7.57 -0.39 -5.28
N ARG A 48 7.82 -1.60 -5.79
CA ARG A 48 6.92 -2.26 -6.71
C ARG A 48 5.62 -2.67 -6.03
N GLY A 49 4.47 -2.50 -6.68
CA GLY A 49 3.21 -3.10 -6.22
C GLY A 49 3.23 -4.62 -6.43
N ASN A 50 2.78 -5.37 -5.42
CA ASN A 50 2.73 -6.84 -5.43
C ASN A 50 1.51 -7.41 -4.68
N GLY A 51 0.42 -6.62 -4.58
CA GLY A 51 -0.81 -7.02 -3.91
C GLY A 51 -0.61 -7.45 -2.45
N GLN A 52 -1.11 -8.63 -2.10
CA GLN A 52 -1.00 -9.23 -0.77
C GLN A 52 0.42 -9.59 -0.36
N ASN A 53 1.38 -9.64 -1.29
CA ASN A 53 2.76 -10.03 -1.01
C ASN A 53 3.62 -8.91 -0.42
N LEU A 54 3.00 -7.80 0.01
CA LEU A 54 3.65 -6.54 0.43
C LEU A 54 4.63 -6.69 1.60
N PHE A 55 4.56 -7.79 2.37
CA PHE A 55 5.50 -8.07 3.45
C PHE A 55 6.94 -8.24 2.97
N ALA A 56 7.14 -8.67 1.72
CA ALA A 56 8.45 -8.69 1.08
C ALA A 56 9.08 -7.29 1.04
N HIS A 57 8.29 -6.23 0.88
CA HIS A 57 8.84 -4.86 0.88
C HIS A 57 9.50 -4.54 2.21
N TYR A 58 8.87 -4.88 3.33
CA TYR A 58 9.41 -4.56 4.65
C TYR A 58 10.65 -5.39 4.98
N GLY A 59 10.74 -6.64 4.52
CA GLY A 59 11.94 -7.48 4.64
C GLY A 59 13.15 -6.81 3.98
N ALA A 60 13.02 -6.48 2.69
CA ALA A 60 14.06 -5.80 1.92
C ALA A 60 14.44 -4.44 2.52
N LEU A 61 13.45 -3.62 2.89
CA LEU A 61 13.70 -2.29 3.46
C LEU A 61 14.36 -2.36 4.84
N ALA A 62 13.93 -3.29 5.71
CA ALA A 62 14.53 -3.47 7.02
C ALA A 62 16.01 -3.85 6.90
N ARG A 63 16.34 -4.83 6.04
CA ARG A 63 17.72 -5.22 5.78
C ARG A 63 18.53 -4.06 5.21
N HIS A 64 17.98 -3.34 4.24
CA HIS A 64 18.63 -2.18 3.67
C HIS A 64 18.98 -1.13 4.74
N VAL A 65 18.02 -0.79 5.60
CA VAL A 65 18.20 0.24 6.62
C VAL A 65 19.30 -0.13 7.61
N GLU A 66 19.43 -1.40 7.96
CA GLU A 66 20.52 -1.89 8.82
C GLU A 66 21.88 -1.70 8.18
N GLU A 67 22.01 -2.19 6.95
CA GLU A 67 23.30 -2.32 6.29
C GLU A 67 23.78 -1.01 5.67
N TYR A 68 22.87 -0.19 5.18
CA TYR A 68 23.18 0.97 4.33
C TYR A 68 22.65 2.28 4.89
N GLY A 69 21.65 2.21 5.78
CA GLY A 69 21.09 3.35 6.51
C GLY A 69 19.69 3.73 6.04
N ALA A 70 19.09 4.68 6.75
CA ALA A 70 17.69 5.05 6.54
C ALA A 70 17.36 5.46 5.09
N ILE A 71 16.20 5.00 4.62
CA ILE A 71 15.53 5.50 3.42
C ILE A 71 15.05 6.92 3.68
N GLN A 72 15.31 7.83 2.75
CA GLN A 72 14.99 9.25 2.87
C GLN A 72 14.03 9.75 1.80
N CYS A 73 13.65 8.88 0.86
CA CYS A 73 12.55 9.12 -0.03
C CYS A 73 11.93 7.81 -0.54
N ALA A 74 10.65 7.80 -0.91
CA ALA A 74 9.99 6.59 -1.38
C ALA A 74 8.93 6.89 -2.46
N ALA A 75 8.82 6.03 -3.46
CA ALA A 75 7.74 6.06 -4.43
C ALA A 75 7.12 4.67 -4.53
N GLY A 76 5.79 4.59 -4.58
CA GLY A 76 5.11 3.30 -4.74
C GLY A 76 3.69 3.45 -5.23
N GLY A 77 3.24 2.46 -6.01
CA GLY A 77 1.86 2.28 -6.46
C GLY A 77 1.29 0.97 -5.94
N SER A 78 -0.03 0.88 -5.85
CA SER A 78 -0.74 -0.25 -5.27
C SER A 78 -0.27 -0.53 -3.84
N SER A 79 0.04 -1.77 -3.47
CA SER A 79 0.62 -2.14 -2.18
C SER A 79 1.94 -1.43 -1.89
N GLY A 80 2.68 -1.01 -2.93
CA GLY A 80 3.84 -0.13 -2.80
C GLY A 80 3.50 1.27 -2.26
N SER A 81 2.29 1.80 -2.54
CA SER A 81 1.83 3.05 -1.91
C SER A 81 1.60 2.88 -0.41
N ILE A 82 1.08 1.72 0.01
CA ILE A 82 0.92 1.38 1.44
C ILE A 82 2.30 1.34 2.11
N THR A 83 3.28 0.69 1.48
CA THR A 83 4.66 0.67 2.00
C THR A 83 5.28 2.07 2.04
N ALA A 84 5.14 2.88 0.98
CA ALA A 84 5.67 4.25 0.97
C ALA A 84 5.04 5.11 2.08
N PHE A 85 3.74 4.95 2.33
CA PHE A 85 3.03 5.56 3.45
C PHE A 85 3.60 5.15 4.80
N PHE A 86 3.85 3.85 5.02
CA PHE A 86 4.45 3.37 6.26
C PHE A 86 5.89 3.84 6.45
N VAL A 87 6.72 3.83 5.40
CA VAL A 87 8.08 4.36 5.45
C VAL A 87 8.07 5.82 5.87
N GLU A 88 7.19 6.64 5.29
CA GLU A 88 7.06 8.04 5.69
C GLU A 88 6.49 8.19 7.11
N SER A 89 5.56 7.33 7.52
CA SER A 89 4.98 7.34 8.87
C SER A 89 6.02 7.00 9.94
N ILE A 90 6.85 5.98 9.71
CA ILE A 90 8.00 5.64 10.56
C ILE A 90 9.00 6.80 10.58
N TRP A 91 9.26 7.42 9.43
CA TRP A 91 10.13 8.60 9.36
C TRP A 91 9.58 9.80 10.13
N ALA A 92 8.26 9.96 10.21
CA ALA A 92 7.61 11.03 10.97
C ALA A 92 7.73 10.84 12.50
N SER A 93 7.99 9.62 12.98
CA SER A 93 8.06 9.29 14.40
C SER A 93 9.16 10.07 15.13
N PRO A 94 8.83 10.86 16.17
CA PRO A 94 9.83 11.48 17.04
C PRO A 94 10.76 10.46 17.70
N GLN A 95 10.25 9.26 18.01
CA GLN A 95 10.96 8.18 18.67
C GLN A 95 11.99 7.54 17.72
N VAL A 96 11.87 7.65 16.40
CA VAL A 96 12.95 7.24 15.50
C VAL A 96 14.14 8.20 15.60
N HIS A 97 13.87 9.50 15.79
CA HIS A 97 14.91 10.54 15.76
C HIS A 97 15.46 10.94 17.13
N ASN A 98 14.77 10.63 18.24
CA ASN A 98 15.13 11.04 19.60
C ASN A 98 15.38 9.86 20.54
N CYS A 99 16.62 9.74 21.02
CA CYS A 99 17.10 8.72 21.94
C CYS A 99 17.41 9.38 23.30
N THR A 100 16.79 8.93 24.39
CA THR A 100 17.03 9.45 25.75
C THR A 100 16.92 10.99 25.85
N GLY A 101 15.90 11.57 25.21
CA GLY A 101 15.66 13.03 25.20
C GLY A 101 16.63 13.86 24.34
N ARG A 102 17.44 13.22 23.48
CA ARG A 102 18.37 13.90 22.55
C ARG A 102 18.27 13.30 21.16
N ARG A 103 18.77 14.00 20.14
CA ARG A 103 18.84 13.46 18.78
C ARG A 103 19.66 12.14 18.76
N CYS A 104 19.07 11.08 18.22
CA CYS A 104 19.73 9.80 18.03
C CYS A 104 20.97 9.95 17.15
N ARG A 105 21.98 9.13 17.44
CA ARG A 105 23.08 8.88 16.49
C ARG A 105 22.51 8.16 15.27
N VAL A 106 23.12 8.36 14.10
CA VAL A 106 22.69 7.76 12.82
C VAL A 106 22.42 6.26 12.96
N ARG A 107 23.37 5.49 13.53
CA ARG A 107 23.20 4.04 13.73
C ARG A 107 22.03 3.66 14.65
N ALA A 108 21.73 4.47 15.67
CA ALA A 108 20.61 4.20 16.57
C ALA A 108 19.28 4.49 15.87
N ARG A 109 19.20 5.61 15.12
CA ARG A 109 18.03 5.92 14.29
C ARG A 109 17.76 4.81 13.26
N ASP A 110 18.81 4.39 12.56
CA ASP A 110 18.70 3.35 11.53
C ASP A 110 18.22 2.01 12.15
N ALA A 111 18.78 1.60 13.29
CA ALA A 111 18.31 0.41 14.01
C ALA A 111 16.84 0.50 14.42
N ARG A 112 16.40 1.66 14.95
CA ARG A 112 15.00 1.90 15.34
C ARG A 112 14.04 1.85 14.14
N MET A 113 14.45 2.46 13.01
CA MET A 113 13.68 2.41 11.77
C MET A 113 13.59 0.99 11.21
N SER A 114 14.68 0.22 11.23
CA SER A 114 14.67 -1.20 10.85
C SER A 114 13.70 -2.01 11.70
N LEU A 115 13.73 -1.85 13.03
CA LEU A 115 12.82 -2.56 13.92
C LEU A 115 11.35 -2.22 13.64
N MET A 116 11.02 -0.95 13.38
CA MET A 116 9.66 -0.57 13.01
C MET A 116 9.21 -1.14 11.67
N LEU A 117 10.11 -1.28 10.70
CA LEU A 117 9.82 -1.96 9.43
C LEU A 117 9.56 -3.45 9.66
N LYS A 118 10.37 -4.12 10.49
CA LYS A 118 10.15 -5.53 10.89
C LYS A 118 8.80 -5.73 11.55
N SER A 119 8.43 -4.83 12.47
CA SER A 119 7.22 -4.98 13.28
C SER A 119 5.92 -4.85 12.48
N VAL A 120 5.97 -4.46 11.21
CA VAL A 120 4.78 -4.48 10.33
C VAL A 120 4.26 -5.92 10.16
N VAL A 121 5.15 -6.92 10.19
CA VAL A 121 4.72 -8.34 10.21
C VAL A 121 3.97 -8.67 11.49
N GLY A 122 4.43 -8.16 12.64
CA GLY A 122 3.77 -8.36 13.94
C GLY A 122 2.39 -7.75 14.05
N LEU A 123 2.02 -6.83 13.15
CA LEU A 123 0.66 -6.32 13.11
C LEU A 123 -0.34 -7.40 12.67
N VAL A 124 0.07 -8.43 11.91
CA VAL A 124 -0.78 -9.56 11.52
C VAL A 124 -1.39 -10.23 12.75
N ASP A 125 -0.58 -10.46 13.79
CA ASP A 125 -1.03 -11.06 15.05
C ASP A 125 -1.99 -10.15 15.85
N THR A 126 -2.05 -8.86 15.51
CA THR A 126 -2.95 -7.89 16.13
C THR A 126 -4.27 -7.71 15.37
N GLY A 127 -4.41 -8.39 14.22
CA GLY A 127 -5.56 -8.30 13.34
C GLY A 127 -5.40 -7.30 12.19
N LEU A 128 -4.18 -6.82 11.89
CA LEU A 128 -3.92 -6.16 10.60
C LEU A 128 -4.11 -7.20 9.50
N PHE A 129 -4.89 -6.85 8.48
CA PHE A 129 -5.33 -7.75 7.41
C PHE A 129 -6.28 -8.89 7.84
N GLU A 130 -6.87 -8.86 9.04
CA GLU A 130 -8.12 -9.62 9.28
C GLU A 130 -9.22 -9.24 8.26
N ASP A 131 -9.06 -8.11 7.58
CA ASP A 131 -9.91 -7.67 6.48
C ASP A 131 -9.61 -8.34 5.14
N ALA A 132 -8.40 -8.90 4.96
CA ALA A 132 -8.18 -9.90 3.92
C ALA A 132 -8.99 -11.17 4.23
N ALA A 133 -9.26 -11.44 5.52
CA ALA A 133 -10.24 -12.44 5.91
C ALA A 133 -11.67 -12.02 5.56
N THR A 134 -12.00 -10.73 5.42
CA THR A 134 -13.31 -10.29 4.87
C THR A 134 -13.46 -10.69 3.40
N VAL A 135 -12.42 -10.52 2.58
CA VAL A 135 -12.45 -10.98 1.18
C VAL A 135 -12.52 -12.51 1.11
N ASN A 136 -11.74 -13.22 1.92
CA ASN A 136 -11.80 -14.69 2.01
C ASN A 136 -13.16 -15.17 2.54
N ALA A 137 -13.73 -14.50 3.53
CA ALA A 137 -15.05 -14.78 4.09
C ALA A 137 -16.16 -14.50 3.08
N LEU A 138 -15.99 -13.49 2.22
CA LEU A 138 -16.89 -13.23 1.11
C LEU A 138 -16.87 -14.40 0.12
N VAL A 139 -15.70 -14.84 -0.33
CA VAL A 139 -15.58 -15.98 -1.25
C VAL A 139 -16.13 -17.26 -0.62
N ALA A 140 -15.75 -17.55 0.62
CA ALA A 140 -16.25 -18.70 1.36
C ALA A 140 -17.76 -18.63 1.55
N GLY A 141 -18.31 -17.44 1.81
CA GLY A 141 -19.74 -17.19 1.93
C GLY A 141 -20.48 -17.39 0.61
N ILE A 142 -19.92 -16.93 -0.51
CA ILE A 142 -20.46 -17.16 -1.86
C ILE A 142 -20.57 -18.65 -2.14
N GLN A 143 -19.50 -19.42 -1.86
CA GLN A 143 -19.46 -20.87 -2.06
C GLN A 143 -20.41 -21.60 -1.10
N ALA A 144 -20.35 -21.29 0.20
CA ALA A 144 -21.18 -21.96 1.21
C ALA A 144 -22.68 -21.66 1.04
N GLY A 145 -23.01 -20.49 0.52
CA GLY A 145 -24.39 -20.09 0.20
C GLY A 145 -24.91 -20.66 -1.12
N GLY A 146 -24.06 -21.28 -1.95
CA GLY A 146 -24.43 -21.72 -3.30
C GLY A 146 -24.90 -20.58 -4.19
N ILE A 147 -24.32 -19.38 -4.02
CA ILE A 147 -24.85 -18.15 -4.63
C ILE A 147 -24.73 -18.20 -6.16
N VAL A 148 -23.66 -18.81 -6.68
CA VAL A 148 -23.46 -18.97 -8.13
C VAL A 148 -24.55 -19.88 -8.70
N GLU A 149 -24.81 -21.02 -8.06
CA GLU A 149 -25.84 -21.97 -8.48
C GLU A 149 -27.25 -21.37 -8.40
N LEU A 150 -27.48 -20.47 -7.43
CA LEU A 150 -28.74 -19.72 -7.34
C LEU A 150 -28.90 -18.75 -8.51
N LEU A 151 -27.84 -18.03 -8.90
CA LEU A 151 -27.85 -17.09 -10.04
C LEU A 151 -28.06 -17.82 -11.39
N GLU A 152 -27.62 -19.07 -11.51
CA GLU A 152 -27.85 -19.91 -12.70
C GLU A 152 -29.18 -20.69 -12.64
N GLY A 153 -29.89 -20.58 -11.52
CA GLY A 153 -31.09 -21.34 -11.23
C GLY A 153 -32.36 -20.82 -11.90
N PRO A 154 -33.51 -21.46 -11.63
CA PRO A 154 -34.81 -21.06 -12.20
C PRO A 154 -35.35 -19.73 -11.65
N VAL A 155 -34.80 -19.25 -10.53
CA VAL A 155 -35.15 -17.97 -9.87
C VAL A 155 -33.84 -17.25 -9.51
N PRO A 156 -33.15 -16.64 -10.50
CA PRO A 156 -31.82 -16.06 -10.30
C PRO A 156 -31.80 -14.90 -9.28
N GLU A 157 -32.94 -14.25 -9.04
CA GLU A 157 -33.11 -13.21 -8.04
C GLU A 157 -32.84 -13.71 -6.61
N ASP A 158 -33.06 -15.00 -6.32
CA ASP A 158 -32.71 -15.59 -5.03
C ASP A 158 -31.20 -15.54 -4.78
N GLY A 159 -30.39 -15.65 -5.84
CA GLY A 159 -28.94 -15.50 -5.79
C GLY A 159 -28.52 -14.06 -5.50
N VAL A 160 -29.19 -13.07 -6.11
CA VAL A 160 -28.98 -11.65 -5.81
C VAL A 160 -29.28 -11.36 -4.34
N ASP A 161 -30.43 -11.82 -3.84
CA ASP A 161 -30.83 -11.63 -2.44
C ASP A 161 -29.83 -12.27 -1.47
N ALA A 162 -29.32 -13.47 -1.79
CA ALA A 162 -28.30 -14.14 -1.00
C ALA A 162 -26.98 -13.34 -0.97
N LEU A 163 -26.55 -12.82 -2.12
CA LEU A 163 -25.34 -11.99 -2.22
C LEU A 163 -25.49 -10.71 -1.40
N VAL A 164 -26.60 -9.99 -1.54
CA VAL A 164 -26.85 -8.74 -0.80
C VAL A 164 -26.88 -8.98 0.72
N ARG A 165 -27.41 -10.11 1.18
CA ARG A 165 -27.37 -10.48 2.61
C ARG A 165 -25.95 -10.75 3.08
N LEU A 166 -25.20 -11.56 2.35
CA LEU A 166 -23.80 -11.85 2.67
C LEU A 166 -22.96 -10.56 2.75
N LEU A 167 -23.14 -9.66 1.79
CA LEU A 167 -22.46 -8.36 1.79
C LEU A 167 -22.82 -7.49 3.01
N ARG A 168 -24.07 -7.51 3.49
CA ARG A 168 -24.44 -6.79 4.72
C ARG A 168 -23.78 -7.40 5.96
N ASP A 169 -23.65 -8.72 6.01
CA ASP A 169 -23.09 -9.44 7.16
C ASP A 169 -21.58 -9.19 7.32
N LEU A 170 -20.88 -8.88 6.23
CA LEU A 170 -19.44 -8.56 6.24
C LEU A 170 -19.12 -7.12 6.73
N GLY A 171 -20.14 -6.27 6.87
CA GLY A 171 -20.02 -5.00 7.59
C GLY A 171 -19.36 -3.85 6.81
N PRO A 172 -18.67 -2.92 7.49
CA PRO A 172 -18.34 -1.59 6.96
C PRO A 172 -17.26 -1.55 5.86
N LEU A 173 -16.57 -2.67 5.63
CA LEU A 173 -15.57 -2.79 4.58
C LEU A 173 -16.18 -3.09 3.21
N ILE A 174 -17.48 -3.39 3.16
CA ILE A 174 -18.20 -3.51 1.90
C ILE A 174 -18.54 -2.11 1.38
N ASN A 175 -18.31 -1.90 0.08
CA ASN A 175 -18.64 -0.63 -0.58
C ASN A 175 -20.15 -0.37 -0.51
N PRO A 176 -20.59 0.75 0.12
CA PRO A 176 -22.01 1.07 0.20
C PRO A 176 -22.67 1.30 -1.17
N GLU A 177 -21.90 1.70 -2.19
CA GLU A 177 -22.40 1.88 -3.56
C GLU A 177 -22.96 0.58 -4.16
N LEU A 178 -22.51 -0.59 -3.70
CA LEU A 178 -23.09 -1.87 -4.13
C LEU A 178 -24.55 -2.01 -3.74
N PHE A 179 -24.91 -1.55 -2.53
CA PHE A 179 -26.30 -1.63 -2.09
C PHE A 179 -27.19 -0.66 -2.86
N GLU A 180 -26.65 0.51 -3.23
CA GLU A 180 -27.35 1.46 -4.10
C GLU A 180 -27.49 0.93 -5.53
N LEU A 181 -26.45 0.26 -6.05
CA LEU A 181 -26.49 -0.43 -7.33
C LEU A 181 -27.60 -1.48 -7.34
N PHE A 182 -27.59 -2.44 -6.41
CA PHE A 182 -28.61 -3.49 -6.39
C PHE A 182 -30.03 -2.97 -6.15
N ALA A 183 -30.19 -1.89 -5.38
CA ALA A 183 -31.50 -1.28 -5.15
C ALA A 183 -32.11 -0.62 -6.40
N ASN A 184 -31.26 -0.11 -7.31
CA ASN A 184 -31.70 0.66 -8.48
C ASN A 184 -31.35 -0.01 -9.82
N SER A 185 -30.79 -1.21 -9.76
CA SER A 185 -30.26 -1.91 -10.93
C SER A 185 -31.37 -2.28 -11.92
N PRO A 186 -31.22 -1.95 -13.22
CA PRO A 186 -32.13 -2.41 -14.26
C PRO A 186 -32.05 -3.93 -14.50
N ASP A 187 -30.89 -4.53 -14.23
CA ASP A 187 -30.66 -5.98 -14.30
C ASP A 187 -29.78 -6.43 -13.12
N PRO A 188 -30.37 -6.74 -11.95
CA PRO A 188 -29.59 -7.08 -10.76
C PRO A 188 -28.86 -8.42 -10.88
N VAL A 189 -29.33 -9.33 -11.74
CA VAL A 189 -28.70 -10.64 -11.98
C VAL A 189 -27.41 -10.46 -12.77
N PHE A 190 -27.41 -9.60 -13.80
CA PHE A 190 -26.21 -9.20 -14.54
C PHE A 190 -25.14 -8.67 -13.58
N HIS A 191 -25.47 -7.67 -12.76
CA HIS A 191 -24.52 -7.05 -11.85
C HIS A 191 -23.99 -8.04 -10.79
N ALA A 192 -24.86 -8.88 -10.21
CA ALA A 192 -24.44 -9.88 -9.23
C ALA A 192 -23.46 -10.88 -9.84
N THR A 193 -23.76 -11.37 -11.05
CA THR A 193 -22.91 -12.31 -11.78
C THR A 193 -21.55 -11.69 -12.09
N ASP A 194 -21.55 -10.48 -12.64
CA ASP A 194 -20.32 -9.77 -12.99
C ASP A 194 -19.46 -9.46 -11.77
N ILE A 195 -20.07 -9.05 -10.65
CA ILE A 195 -19.36 -8.81 -9.38
C ILE A 195 -18.69 -10.08 -8.85
N ILE A 196 -19.39 -11.21 -8.86
CA ILE A 196 -18.84 -12.49 -8.39
C ILE A 196 -17.70 -12.96 -9.30
N GLU A 197 -17.87 -12.89 -10.62
CA GLU A 197 -16.82 -13.22 -11.58
C GLU A 197 -15.58 -12.35 -11.34
N GLY A 198 -15.79 -11.06 -11.11
CA GLY A 198 -14.73 -10.11 -10.77
C GLY A 198 -13.96 -10.46 -9.51
N LEU A 199 -14.66 -10.77 -8.43
CA LEU A 199 -14.05 -11.18 -7.17
C LEU A 199 -13.19 -12.44 -7.33
N GLN A 200 -13.70 -13.44 -8.05
CA GLN A 200 -13.01 -14.71 -8.27
C GLN A 200 -11.74 -14.52 -9.10
N LYS A 201 -11.81 -13.73 -10.18
CA LYS A 201 -10.66 -13.42 -11.04
C LYS A 201 -9.65 -12.49 -10.39
N GLY A 202 -10.11 -11.46 -9.67
CA GLY A 202 -9.27 -10.47 -9.01
C GLY A 202 -8.33 -11.10 -7.98
N LEU A 203 -8.81 -12.09 -7.20
CA LEU A 203 -7.99 -12.84 -6.26
C LEU A 203 -6.86 -13.65 -6.89
N GLN A 204 -7.00 -13.96 -8.18
CA GLN A 204 -6.00 -14.68 -8.96
C GLN A 204 -5.15 -13.74 -9.81
N PHE A 205 -5.35 -12.41 -9.70
CA PHE A 205 -4.73 -11.41 -10.58
C PHE A 205 -4.97 -11.72 -12.07
N ILE A 206 -6.13 -12.28 -12.40
CA ILE A 206 -6.55 -12.53 -13.78
C ILE A 206 -7.29 -11.29 -14.27
N VAL A 207 -6.77 -10.73 -15.36
CA VAL A 207 -7.32 -9.54 -16.00
C VAL A 207 -7.46 -9.82 -17.49
N ASP A 208 -8.68 -10.18 -17.91
CA ASP A 208 -9.00 -10.62 -19.27
C ASP A 208 -10.25 -9.93 -19.85
N ASP A 209 -10.87 -9.02 -19.09
CA ASP A 209 -12.12 -8.36 -19.43
C ASP A 209 -12.06 -6.87 -19.05
N PRO A 210 -12.32 -5.92 -19.98
CA PRO A 210 -12.27 -4.48 -19.70
C PRO A 210 -13.24 -4.01 -18.60
N LYS A 211 -14.29 -4.78 -18.27
CA LYS A 211 -15.20 -4.46 -17.15
C LYS A 211 -14.49 -4.33 -15.80
N VAL A 212 -13.26 -4.84 -15.67
CA VAL A 212 -12.42 -4.62 -14.48
C VAL A 212 -12.22 -3.14 -14.13
N PHE A 213 -12.33 -2.23 -15.11
CA PHE A 213 -12.24 -0.78 -14.88
C PHE A 213 -13.59 -0.10 -14.62
N LEU A 214 -14.70 -0.82 -14.72
CA LEU A 214 -16.05 -0.24 -14.76
C LEU A 214 -16.90 -0.71 -13.57
N ARG A 215 -16.73 -1.98 -13.20
CA ARG A 215 -17.46 -2.67 -12.14
C ARG A 215 -17.26 -2.00 -10.78
N THR A 216 -18.36 -1.70 -10.08
CA THR A 216 -18.33 -1.18 -8.72
C THR A 216 -17.51 -2.06 -7.79
N SER A 217 -16.63 -1.44 -6.99
CA SER A 217 -15.75 -2.17 -6.08
C SER A 217 -16.57 -2.89 -5.02
N VAL A 218 -16.10 -4.05 -4.59
CA VAL A 218 -16.71 -4.73 -3.44
C VAL A 218 -16.15 -4.19 -2.13
N ILE A 219 -14.88 -3.82 -2.15
CA ILE A 219 -14.20 -3.23 -1.00
C ILE A 219 -14.39 -1.72 -0.98
N ASN A 220 -14.71 -1.21 0.19
CA ASN A 220 -14.72 0.21 0.48
C ASN A 220 -13.27 0.69 0.69
N PHE A 221 -12.64 1.16 -0.38
CA PHE A 221 -11.25 1.61 -0.35
C PHE A 221 -11.02 2.87 0.50
N ASP A 222 -12.04 3.70 0.78
CA ASP A 222 -11.90 4.80 1.74
C ASP A 222 -11.90 4.30 3.20
N ALA A 223 -12.74 3.30 3.52
CA ALA A 223 -12.67 2.64 4.82
C ALA A 223 -11.33 1.91 5.00
N PHE A 224 -10.85 1.24 3.95
CA PHE A 224 -9.51 0.64 3.92
C PHE A 224 -8.41 1.68 4.15
N ALA A 225 -8.44 2.81 3.45
CA ALA A 225 -7.48 3.90 3.63
C ALA A 225 -7.52 4.47 5.06
N THR A 226 -8.71 4.59 5.66
CA THR A 226 -8.87 4.99 7.07
C THR A 226 -8.13 4.02 7.98
N LEU A 227 -8.34 2.73 7.78
CA LEU A 227 -7.73 1.70 8.61
C LEU A 227 -6.21 1.66 8.44
N VAL A 228 -5.71 1.63 7.20
CA VAL A 228 -4.27 1.75 6.91
C VAL A 228 -3.69 2.98 7.61
N GLY A 229 -4.44 4.07 7.57
CA GLY A 229 -4.17 5.31 8.27
C GLY A 229 -4.02 5.19 9.79
N VAL A 230 -4.79 4.34 10.47
CA VAL A 230 -4.65 4.08 11.92
C VAL A 230 -3.30 3.46 12.22
N TYR A 231 -2.87 2.46 11.44
CA TYR A 231 -1.54 1.85 11.62
C TYR A 231 -0.42 2.85 11.35
N GLY A 232 -0.52 3.65 10.29
CA GLY A 232 0.44 4.73 10.04
C GLY A 232 0.46 5.76 11.16
N SER A 233 -0.68 6.03 11.79
CA SER A 233 -0.80 6.94 12.93
C SER A 233 -0.06 6.42 14.16
N PHE A 234 -0.13 5.11 14.43
CA PHE A 234 0.68 4.47 15.48
C PHE A 234 2.18 4.68 15.23
N TYR A 235 2.65 4.36 14.03
CA TYR A 235 4.08 4.51 13.67
C TYR A 235 4.53 5.98 13.71
N ALA A 236 3.70 6.92 13.26
CA ALA A 236 3.97 8.34 13.33
C ALA A 236 3.81 8.94 14.75
N SER A 237 3.36 8.13 15.71
CA SER A 237 3.06 8.53 17.09
C SER A 237 2.01 9.65 17.19
N TYR A 238 0.98 9.55 16.37
CA TYR A 238 -0.20 10.44 16.38
C TYR A 238 -1.27 9.93 17.35
N GLY A 239 -1.98 10.84 18.01
CA GLY A 239 -3.10 10.48 18.89
C GLY A 239 -2.63 10.07 20.29
N PRO A 240 -3.36 9.19 21.00
CA PRO A 240 -3.03 8.76 22.37
C PRO A 240 -1.87 7.74 22.39
N ALA A 241 -0.79 8.02 21.67
CA ALA A 241 0.37 7.14 21.59
C ALA A 241 1.16 7.14 22.91
N ASP A 242 1.42 5.96 23.48
CA ASP A 242 2.37 5.77 24.58
C ASP A 242 3.81 6.00 24.07
N SER A 243 4.16 7.28 23.97
CA SER A 243 5.44 7.74 23.44
C SER A 243 6.63 7.21 24.25
N ASP A 244 6.45 7.05 25.56
CA ASP A 244 7.49 6.56 26.46
C ASP A 244 7.63 5.04 26.33
N GLY A 245 6.51 4.30 26.28
CA GLY A 245 6.49 2.87 26.01
C GLY A 245 7.10 2.49 24.65
N VAL A 246 6.74 3.22 23.58
CA VAL A 246 7.35 3.03 22.25
C VAL A 246 8.86 3.32 22.29
N SER A 247 9.29 4.40 22.97
CA SER A 247 10.73 4.68 23.10
C SER A 247 11.46 3.60 23.88
N ALA A 248 10.87 3.08 24.96
CA ALA A 248 11.45 2.03 25.78
C ALA A 248 11.58 0.71 25.00
N TRP A 249 10.54 0.34 24.24
CA TRP A 249 10.57 -0.80 23.33
C TRP A 249 11.67 -0.67 22.28
N LEU A 250 11.77 0.49 21.61
CA LEU A 250 12.82 0.76 20.64
C LEU A 250 14.22 0.71 21.27
N ASP A 251 14.40 1.20 22.50
CA ASP A 251 15.67 1.15 23.21
C ASP A 251 16.08 -0.28 23.58
N ALA A 252 15.14 -1.12 23.97
CA ALA A 252 15.38 -2.52 24.32
C ALA A 252 15.67 -3.37 23.08
N CYS A 253 14.88 -3.20 22.01
CA CYS A 253 14.78 -4.18 20.94
C CYS A 253 15.57 -3.81 19.67
N ALA A 254 15.76 -2.52 19.36
CA ALA A 254 16.22 -2.13 18.03
C ALA A 254 17.66 -2.54 17.72
N ARG A 255 18.57 -2.39 18.68
CA ARG A 255 19.98 -2.75 18.49
C ARG A 255 20.20 -4.27 18.56
N PRO A 256 19.64 -5.01 19.52
CA PRO A 256 19.77 -6.46 19.53
C PRO A 256 19.09 -7.14 18.34
N GLY A 257 18.05 -6.51 17.77
CA GLY A 257 17.36 -7.02 16.59
C GLY A 257 18.10 -6.89 15.27
N ILE A 258 19.28 -6.26 15.21
CA ILE A 258 20.04 -6.11 13.95
C ILE A 258 20.47 -7.50 13.43
N GLY A 259 20.26 -7.75 12.14
CA GLY A 259 20.60 -9.04 11.53
C GLY A 259 19.57 -10.16 11.78
N LEU A 260 18.50 -9.88 12.53
CA LEU A 260 17.41 -10.82 12.82
C LEU A 260 16.17 -10.51 11.97
N THR A 261 15.39 -11.52 11.63
CA THR A 261 14.05 -11.36 11.07
C THR A 261 13.06 -10.82 12.12
N TRP A 262 11.80 -10.54 11.76
CA TRP A 262 10.79 -10.17 12.77
C TRP A 262 10.53 -11.33 13.74
N GLU A 263 10.38 -12.56 13.24
CA GLU A 263 10.16 -13.76 14.06
C GLU A 263 11.25 -13.91 15.14
N GLU A 264 12.51 -13.75 14.76
CA GLU A 264 13.63 -13.81 15.69
C GLU A 264 13.72 -12.59 16.61
N ALA A 265 13.46 -11.38 16.09
CA ALA A 265 13.52 -10.15 16.87
C ALA A 265 12.38 -10.03 17.89
N ALA A 266 11.21 -10.60 17.58
CA ALA A 266 10.04 -10.63 18.44
C ALA A 266 10.31 -11.44 19.73
N GLU A 267 11.12 -12.49 19.65
CA GLU A 267 11.50 -13.36 20.79
C GLU A 267 12.59 -12.77 21.70
N LEU A 268 13.22 -11.66 21.30
CA LEU A 268 14.23 -11.01 22.13
C LEU A 268 13.61 -10.50 23.46
N PRO A 269 14.40 -10.43 24.55
CA PRO A 269 13.96 -9.78 25.78
C PRO A 269 13.57 -8.31 25.52
N GLY A 270 12.31 -7.97 25.81
CA GLY A 270 11.74 -6.63 25.71
C GLY A 270 11.75 -5.89 27.05
N THR A 271 10.69 -5.14 27.31
CA THR A 271 10.52 -4.39 28.57
C THR A 271 9.71 -5.17 29.59
N GLU A 272 9.91 -4.90 30.88
CA GLU A 272 9.08 -5.46 31.97
C GLU A 272 8.99 -7.01 32.02
N GLY A 273 10.02 -7.70 31.52
CA GLY A 273 10.08 -9.16 31.50
C GLY A 273 9.26 -9.83 30.38
N ARG A 274 8.71 -9.03 29.45
CA ARG A 274 8.08 -9.47 28.20
C ARG A 274 9.10 -9.68 27.08
N THR A 275 8.70 -10.31 25.99
CA THR A 275 9.45 -10.27 24.72
C THR A 275 9.21 -8.97 23.96
N CYS A 276 10.02 -8.71 22.93
CA CYS A 276 9.87 -7.56 22.05
C CYS A 276 8.56 -7.59 21.25
N GLY A 277 8.12 -8.76 20.81
CA GLY A 277 6.85 -8.96 20.09
C GLY A 277 5.66 -8.77 21.01
N GLU A 278 5.69 -9.38 22.20
CA GLU A 278 4.69 -9.18 23.25
C GLU A 278 4.52 -7.70 23.62
N THR A 279 5.63 -6.98 23.81
CA THR A 279 5.60 -5.54 24.11
C THR A 279 4.99 -4.74 22.96
N PHE A 280 5.37 -5.05 21.72
CA PHE A 280 4.85 -4.38 20.53
C PHE A 280 3.33 -4.57 20.40
N SER A 281 2.85 -5.81 20.53
CA SER A 281 1.43 -6.15 20.44
C SER A 281 0.61 -5.44 21.51
N ASP A 282 1.11 -5.35 22.75
CA ASP A 282 0.46 -4.58 23.83
C ASP A 282 0.35 -3.09 23.47
N LEU A 283 1.47 -2.47 23.06
CA LEU A 283 1.50 -1.05 22.70
C LEU A 283 0.53 -0.75 21.57
N PHE A 284 0.51 -1.59 20.54
CA PHE A 284 -0.37 -1.40 19.39
C PHE A 284 -1.85 -1.65 19.73
N ASN A 285 -2.18 -2.70 20.49
CA ASN A 285 -3.56 -2.98 20.87
C ASN A 285 -4.14 -1.89 21.77
N ALA A 286 -3.36 -1.42 22.76
CA ALA A 286 -3.77 -0.31 23.62
C ALA A 286 -3.97 0.98 22.80
N TYR A 287 -3.09 1.24 21.84
CA TYR A 287 -3.26 2.37 20.91
C TYR A 287 -4.55 2.27 20.11
N ARG A 288 -4.84 1.10 19.52
CA ARG A 288 -6.02 0.87 18.68
C ARG A 288 -7.31 1.07 19.48
N GLU A 289 -7.38 0.53 20.69
CA GLU A 289 -8.52 0.71 21.60
C GLU A 289 -8.74 2.19 21.92
N ALA A 290 -7.68 2.90 22.33
CA ALA A 290 -7.77 4.33 22.63
C ALA A 290 -8.12 5.19 21.39
N PHE A 291 -7.62 4.84 20.20
CA PHE A 291 -7.95 5.54 18.96
C PHE A 291 -9.44 5.39 18.61
N ALA A 292 -10.02 4.21 18.81
CA ALA A 292 -11.44 3.96 18.58
C ALA A 292 -12.35 4.78 19.53
N GLU A 293 -11.93 4.97 20.78
CA GLU A 293 -12.70 5.72 21.77
C GLU A 293 -12.59 7.24 21.62
N LEU A 294 -11.37 7.73 21.43
CA LEU A 294 -11.07 9.18 21.47
C LEU A 294 -11.13 9.83 20.09
N GLY A 295 -11.06 9.02 19.03
CA GLY A 295 -10.68 9.48 17.71
C GLY A 295 -9.26 10.05 17.69
N GLY A 296 -8.85 10.55 16.54
CA GLY A 296 -7.55 11.18 16.40
C GLY A 296 -7.33 11.68 14.99
N ARG A 297 -6.31 12.53 14.83
CA ARG A 297 -5.79 12.86 13.51
C ARG A 297 -5.30 11.56 12.88
N ASN A 298 -5.88 11.18 11.75
CA ASN A 298 -5.45 10.02 11.00
C ASN A 298 -4.31 10.44 10.06
N ARG A 299 -3.19 9.71 10.09
CA ARG A 299 -2.01 9.96 9.26
C ARG A 299 -2.30 9.85 7.76
N ALA A 300 -3.38 9.16 7.35
CA ALA A 300 -3.86 9.16 5.98
C ALA A 300 -4.33 10.56 5.52
N ASP A 301 -4.81 11.42 6.42
CA ASP A 301 -5.29 12.76 6.05
C ASP A 301 -4.16 13.76 5.80
N ASP A 302 -2.92 13.36 6.05
CA ASP A 302 -1.76 14.21 5.84
C ASP A 302 -1.35 14.24 4.37
N PRO A 303 -0.74 15.36 3.92
CA PRO A 303 -0.23 15.46 2.56
C PRO A 303 0.85 14.42 2.29
N VAL A 304 0.83 13.88 1.09
CA VAL A 304 1.89 13.03 0.56
C VAL A 304 3.22 13.80 0.56
N GLY A 305 4.26 13.20 1.13
CA GLY A 305 5.58 13.79 1.22
C GLY A 305 5.71 14.93 2.23
N GLY A 306 4.86 14.96 3.26
CA GLY A 306 4.88 15.95 4.33
C GLY A 306 6.09 15.86 5.29
N TYR A 307 6.71 14.69 5.41
CA TYR A 307 7.79 14.40 6.37
C TYR A 307 9.11 13.96 5.72
N MET A 308 9.03 13.30 4.59
CA MET A 308 10.13 13.03 3.66
C MET A 308 9.58 13.03 2.24
N PRO A 309 10.37 13.33 1.19
CA PRO A 309 9.87 13.23 -0.18
C PRO A 309 9.29 11.84 -0.44
N ALA A 310 8.00 11.80 -0.74
CA ALA A 310 7.27 10.57 -0.94
C ALA A 310 6.29 10.76 -2.10
N PHE A 311 6.03 9.70 -2.84
CA PHE A 311 5.21 9.74 -4.04
C PHE A 311 4.26 8.55 -4.09
N GLY A 312 2.96 8.83 -4.25
CA GLY A 312 2.00 7.83 -4.70
C GLY A 312 2.06 7.74 -6.23
N VAL A 313 1.88 6.53 -6.77
CA VAL A 313 1.92 6.29 -8.21
C VAL A 313 0.70 5.51 -8.65
N THR A 314 0.07 5.89 -9.76
CA THR A 314 -1.06 5.17 -10.37
C THR A 314 -1.03 5.31 -11.89
N GLY A 315 -1.63 4.36 -12.62
CA GLY A 315 -2.02 4.60 -14.01
C GLY A 315 -3.22 5.55 -14.05
N VAL A 316 -3.28 6.44 -15.03
CA VAL A 316 -4.40 7.38 -15.18
C VAL A 316 -4.93 7.42 -16.61
N LEU A 317 -6.25 7.50 -16.73
CA LEU A 317 -6.90 7.93 -17.96
C LEU A 317 -6.81 9.45 -18.06
N THR A 318 -6.51 9.94 -19.26
CA THR A 318 -6.46 11.35 -19.62
C THR A 318 -7.31 11.58 -20.88
N GLY A 319 -7.45 12.84 -21.32
CA GLY A 319 -8.03 13.14 -22.63
C GLY A 319 -9.41 12.51 -22.88
N GLU A 320 -9.57 11.93 -24.07
CA GLU A 320 -10.81 11.29 -24.52
C GLU A 320 -11.02 9.93 -23.84
N ALA A 321 -9.97 9.28 -23.33
CA ALA A 321 -10.10 8.04 -22.56
C ALA A 321 -10.93 8.20 -21.28
N ILE A 322 -10.97 9.41 -20.69
CA ILE A 322 -11.88 9.71 -19.56
C ILE A 322 -13.34 9.65 -20.03
N VAL A 323 -13.65 10.26 -21.17
CA VAL A 323 -15.01 10.27 -21.73
C VAL A 323 -15.45 8.85 -22.08
N ALA A 324 -14.58 8.08 -22.74
CA ALA A 324 -14.84 6.68 -23.05
C ALA A 324 -15.11 5.84 -21.80
N TRP A 325 -14.38 6.08 -20.70
CA TRP A 325 -14.61 5.42 -19.43
C TRP A 325 -15.95 5.81 -18.79
N GLU A 326 -16.32 7.10 -18.80
CA GLU A 326 -17.59 7.57 -18.26
C GLU A 326 -18.79 6.95 -19.02
N GLU A 327 -18.71 6.91 -20.36
CA GLU A 327 -19.72 6.28 -21.22
C GLU A 327 -19.81 4.77 -20.98
N ALA A 328 -18.67 4.07 -20.94
CA ALA A 328 -18.63 2.63 -20.68
C ALA A 328 -19.14 2.29 -19.27
N ARG A 329 -18.82 3.10 -18.27
CA ARG A 329 -19.32 2.90 -16.89
C ARG A 329 -20.82 3.14 -16.81
N ALA A 330 -21.34 4.15 -17.49
CA ALA A 330 -22.77 4.38 -17.58
C ALA A 330 -23.50 3.21 -18.24
N ALA A 331 -22.93 2.67 -19.34
CA ALA A 331 -23.47 1.49 -20.01
C ALA A 331 -23.43 0.24 -19.11
N TRP A 332 -22.35 0.01 -18.36
CA TRP A 332 -22.28 -1.10 -17.39
C TRP A 332 -23.38 -0.99 -16.33
N ILE A 333 -23.56 0.19 -15.71
CA ILE A 333 -24.63 0.43 -14.71
C ILE A 333 -26.03 0.22 -15.30
N ALA A 334 -26.22 0.57 -16.58
CA ALA A 334 -27.47 0.39 -17.30
C ALA A 334 -27.71 -1.06 -17.76
N ALA A 335 -26.75 -1.98 -17.55
CA ALA A 335 -26.73 -3.32 -18.13
C ALA A 335 -26.88 -3.33 -19.67
N GLU A 336 -26.28 -2.34 -20.32
CA GLU A 336 -26.26 -2.16 -21.78
C GLU A 336 -24.94 -2.66 -22.39
N PRO A 337 -24.83 -2.81 -23.72
CA PRO A 337 -23.56 -3.11 -24.37
C PRO A 337 -22.48 -2.08 -24.00
N ILE A 338 -21.29 -2.55 -23.64
CA ILE A 338 -20.22 -1.73 -23.04
C ILE A 338 -19.12 -1.47 -24.08
N PRO A 339 -19.07 -0.29 -24.72
CA PRO A 339 -17.97 0.08 -25.60
C PRO A 339 -16.83 0.66 -24.75
N PHE A 340 -15.78 -0.13 -24.48
CA PHE A 340 -14.57 0.40 -23.82
C PHE A 340 -13.31 0.00 -24.59
N GLU A 341 -12.85 0.92 -25.42
CA GLU A 341 -11.64 0.80 -26.23
C GLU A 341 -10.89 2.15 -26.19
N PRO A 342 -10.24 2.50 -25.06
CA PRO A 342 -9.52 3.77 -24.95
C PRO A 342 -8.34 3.81 -25.92
N ASP A 343 -7.88 5.01 -26.28
CA ASP A 343 -6.59 5.18 -26.94
C ASP A 343 -5.48 5.05 -25.88
N PHE A 344 -4.46 4.22 -26.15
CA PHE A 344 -3.35 4.06 -25.21
C PHE A 344 -2.50 5.33 -25.08
N ASP A 345 -2.51 6.22 -26.09
CA ASP A 345 -1.83 7.51 -26.02
C ASP A 345 -2.47 8.47 -24.99
N ASP A 346 -3.73 8.22 -24.61
CA ASP A 346 -4.44 8.93 -23.54
C ASP A 346 -4.22 8.29 -22.16
N ILE A 347 -3.30 7.33 -22.02
CA ILE A 347 -2.94 6.68 -20.75
C ILE A 347 -1.63 7.26 -20.21
N GLY A 348 -1.66 7.72 -18.96
CA GLY A 348 -0.52 8.31 -18.28
C GLY A 348 -0.09 7.54 -17.03
N VAL A 349 1.12 7.84 -16.56
CA VAL A 349 1.62 7.42 -15.25
C VAL A 349 1.54 8.62 -14.30
N GLY A 350 0.54 8.60 -13.43
CA GLY A 350 0.23 9.65 -12.49
C GLY A 350 1.08 9.59 -11.21
N TYR A 351 1.66 10.73 -10.82
CA TYR A 351 2.40 10.88 -9.56
C TYR A 351 1.79 11.95 -8.66
N TRP A 352 1.45 11.55 -7.44
CA TRP A 352 1.14 12.49 -6.35
C TRP A 352 2.40 12.84 -5.57
N GLY A 353 2.49 14.07 -5.11
CA GLY A 353 3.60 14.52 -4.26
C GLY A 353 3.65 16.04 -4.10
N GLN A 354 4.78 16.53 -3.63
CA GLN A 354 4.99 17.97 -3.50
C GLN A 354 5.12 18.61 -4.88
N ALA A 355 4.31 19.63 -5.16
CA ALA A 355 4.24 20.26 -6.49
C ALA A 355 5.61 20.76 -7.02
N GLY A 356 6.49 21.23 -6.13
CA GLY A 356 7.85 21.64 -6.50
C GLY A 356 8.74 20.49 -6.95
N GLU A 357 8.54 19.30 -6.37
CA GLU A 357 9.27 18.08 -6.71
C GLU A 357 8.73 17.48 -8.00
N LEU A 358 7.42 17.35 -8.16
CA LEU A 358 6.79 16.87 -9.41
C LEU A 358 7.19 17.73 -10.63
N ARG A 359 7.20 19.06 -10.48
CA ARG A 359 7.69 19.94 -11.55
C ARG A 359 9.17 19.72 -11.85
N ARG A 360 9.99 19.37 -10.86
CA ARG A 360 11.42 19.09 -11.07
C ARG A 360 11.59 17.74 -11.76
N MET A 361 10.85 16.73 -11.31
CA MET A 361 10.78 15.39 -11.88
C MET A 361 10.46 15.45 -13.37
N GLY A 362 9.30 16.01 -13.75
CA GLY A 362 8.90 16.11 -15.17
C GLY A 362 9.96 16.80 -16.05
N ARG A 363 10.46 17.98 -15.64
CA ARG A 363 11.52 18.68 -16.42
C ARG A 363 12.80 17.87 -16.59
N ASN A 364 13.15 17.03 -15.63
CA ASN A 364 14.36 16.23 -15.67
C ASN A 364 14.12 14.92 -16.43
N LEU A 365 12.92 14.34 -16.36
CA LEU A 365 12.49 13.22 -17.19
C LEU A 365 12.61 13.58 -18.67
N ASP A 366 11.97 14.68 -19.11
CA ASP A 366 12.02 15.19 -20.50
C ASP A 366 13.43 15.41 -21.05
N ARG A 367 14.41 15.62 -20.16
CA ARG A 367 15.80 15.95 -20.52
C ARG A 367 16.73 14.74 -20.53
N ARG A 368 16.43 13.71 -19.75
CA ARG A 368 17.35 12.61 -19.43
C ARG A 368 16.90 11.29 -20.02
N TYR A 369 15.60 11.12 -20.21
CA TYR A 369 15.01 9.85 -20.60
C TYR A 369 14.10 10.04 -21.81
N THR A 370 14.02 9.00 -22.63
CA THR A 370 13.15 8.92 -23.82
C THR A 370 12.42 7.58 -23.84
N ASP A 371 12.29 6.95 -22.66
CA ASP A 371 11.51 5.73 -22.49
C ASP A 371 10.02 6.08 -22.32
N LEU A 372 9.14 5.12 -22.60
CA LEU A 372 7.71 5.37 -22.71
C LEU A 372 7.07 5.81 -21.37
N ILE A 373 7.45 5.21 -20.23
CA ILE A 373 7.01 5.64 -18.89
C ILE A 373 7.39 7.10 -18.62
N SER A 374 8.60 7.51 -19.01
CA SER A 374 9.07 8.89 -18.82
C SER A 374 8.27 9.88 -19.69
N GLU A 375 7.90 9.48 -20.91
CA GLU A 375 7.04 10.26 -21.82
C GLU A 375 5.58 10.34 -21.32
N GLN A 376 5.10 9.29 -20.65
CA GLN A 376 3.76 9.19 -20.07
C GLN A 376 3.62 9.85 -18.68
N PHE A 377 4.63 10.59 -18.20
CA PHE A 377 4.60 11.21 -16.87
C PHE A 377 3.47 12.24 -16.73
N VAL A 378 2.59 12.03 -15.74
CA VAL A 378 1.50 12.96 -15.39
C VAL A 378 1.66 13.45 -13.94
N PRO A 379 1.92 14.76 -13.71
CA PRO A 379 1.96 15.31 -12.36
C PRO A 379 0.55 15.53 -11.82
N LEU A 380 0.06 14.65 -10.95
CA LEU A 380 -1.27 14.76 -10.33
C LEU A 380 -1.37 15.88 -9.28
N GLY A 381 -0.22 16.36 -8.81
CA GLY A 381 -0.15 17.42 -7.82
C GLY A 381 -0.13 16.89 -6.38
N SER A 382 -0.55 17.74 -5.44
CA SER A 382 -0.55 17.40 -4.02
C SER A 382 -1.89 16.79 -3.63
N ALA A 383 -1.83 15.66 -2.92
CA ALA A 383 -2.98 14.95 -2.37
C ALA A 383 -2.69 14.54 -0.92
N THR A 384 -3.72 14.05 -0.24
CA THR A 384 -3.54 13.34 1.04
C THR A 384 -3.18 11.88 0.78
N TRP A 385 -2.60 11.23 1.78
CA TRP A 385 -2.40 9.78 1.69
C TRP A 385 -3.72 9.00 1.60
N ARG A 386 -4.83 9.54 2.11
CA ARG A 386 -6.16 8.94 1.98
C ARG A 386 -6.53 8.80 0.52
N GLU A 387 -6.41 9.86 -0.26
CA GLU A 387 -6.69 9.81 -1.71
C GLU A 387 -5.79 8.79 -2.42
N VAL A 388 -4.50 8.75 -2.08
CA VAL A 388 -3.58 7.75 -2.67
C VAL A 388 -3.98 6.32 -2.25
N LEU A 389 -4.21 6.07 -0.97
CA LEU A 389 -4.52 4.75 -0.43
C LEU A 389 -5.92 4.25 -0.82
N SER A 390 -6.84 5.15 -1.20
CA SER A 390 -8.16 4.78 -1.69
C SER A 390 -8.22 4.57 -3.22
N SER A 391 -7.23 5.05 -3.97
CA SER A 391 -7.29 5.06 -5.45
C SER A 391 -6.15 4.30 -6.15
N SER A 392 -4.99 4.14 -5.51
CA SER A 392 -3.81 3.45 -6.08
C SER A 392 -3.82 1.94 -5.78
N PRO A 393 -4.10 1.48 -4.54
CA PRO A 393 -4.35 0.06 -4.23
C PRO A 393 -5.62 -0.52 -4.84
N ALA A 394 -6.51 0.34 -5.34
CA ALA A 394 -7.68 -0.02 -6.13
C ALA A 394 -7.25 -0.57 -7.50
N GLU A 395 -6.67 -1.76 -7.51
CA GLU A 395 -6.26 -2.43 -8.73
C GLU A 395 -7.47 -2.89 -9.57
N PRO A 396 -7.35 -2.90 -10.91
CA PRO A 396 -8.38 -3.42 -11.79
C PRO A 396 -8.77 -4.84 -11.38
N GLY A 397 -10.07 -5.06 -11.16
CA GLY A 397 -10.63 -6.33 -10.69
C GLY A 397 -11.18 -6.27 -9.26
N PHE A 398 -10.62 -5.42 -8.40
CA PHE A 398 -11.18 -5.12 -7.07
C PHE A 398 -11.89 -3.77 -7.00
N SER A 399 -11.58 -2.86 -7.93
CA SER A 399 -12.16 -1.52 -8.02
C SER A 399 -12.35 -1.10 -9.48
N PRO A 400 -13.35 -0.25 -9.78
CA PRO A 400 -13.40 0.44 -11.06
C PRO A 400 -12.29 1.50 -11.10
N GLY A 401 -12.20 2.18 -12.25
CA GLY A 401 -11.53 3.46 -12.35
C GLY A 401 -12.06 4.42 -11.28
N VAL A 402 -11.14 5.12 -10.60
CA VAL A 402 -11.48 6.02 -9.49
C VAL A 402 -11.26 7.46 -9.93
N PRO A 403 -12.31 8.28 -10.05
CA PRO A 403 -12.17 9.70 -10.32
C PRO A 403 -11.32 10.38 -9.24
N LEU A 404 -10.34 11.17 -9.67
CA LEU A 404 -9.40 11.87 -8.79
C LEU A 404 -9.78 13.35 -8.66
N THR A 405 -9.33 13.97 -7.56
CA THR A 405 -9.55 15.42 -7.35
C THR A 405 -8.85 16.29 -8.39
N SER A 406 -7.81 15.74 -9.04
CA SER A 406 -7.07 16.34 -10.14
C SER A 406 -7.81 16.33 -11.49
N GLY A 407 -8.99 15.70 -11.58
CA GLY A 407 -9.76 15.59 -12.82
C GLY A 407 -9.33 14.45 -13.77
N PHE A 408 -8.49 13.54 -13.28
CA PHE A 408 -8.10 12.30 -13.96
C PHE A 408 -8.88 11.11 -13.40
N VAL A 409 -8.83 9.96 -14.05
CA VAL A 409 -9.36 8.70 -13.50
C VAL A 409 -8.20 7.75 -13.23
N SER A 410 -8.01 7.37 -11.97
CA SER A 410 -7.03 6.34 -11.58
C SER A 410 -7.49 4.97 -12.06
N VAL A 411 -6.60 4.22 -12.69
CA VAL A 411 -6.81 2.80 -13.07
C VAL A 411 -5.88 1.86 -12.31
N GLY A 412 -5.39 2.31 -11.15
CA GLY A 412 -4.61 1.50 -10.20
C GLY A 412 -3.08 1.55 -10.39
N GLY A 413 -2.36 1.04 -9.39
CA GLY A 413 -0.92 1.20 -9.22
C GLY A 413 0.04 0.35 -10.07
N TRP A 414 -0.38 -0.13 -11.24
CA TRP A 414 0.39 -1.07 -12.08
C TRP A 414 1.39 -0.41 -13.06
N ALA A 415 1.15 0.85 -13.46
CA ALA A 415 1.72 1.46 -14.67
C ALA A 415 3.24 1.75 -14.69
N ASP A 416 3.88 1.90 -13.54
CA ASP A 416 5.34 2.03 -13.45
C ASP A 416 5.87 1.03 -12.43
N PRO A 417 6.36 -0.16 -12.82
CA PRO A 417 6.71 -1.21 -11.89
C PRO A 417 7.93 -0.88 -11.02
N LEU A 418 8.90 -0.07 -11.49
CA LEU A 418 10.18 0.12 -10.81
C LEU A 418 10.30 1.47 -10.07
N ARG A 419 9.67 2.53 -10.60
CA ARG A 419 9.75 3.91 -10.07
C ARG A 419 11.16 4.47 -9.95
N VAL A 420 12.11 3.95 -10.73
CA VAL A 420 13.51 4.35 -10.63
C VAL A 420 13.76 5.66 -11.37
N THR A 421 13.40 5.75 -12.66
CA THR A 421 13.65 6.95 -13.47
C THR A 421 13.02 8.23 -12.91
N PRO A 422 11.79 8.23 -12.32
CA PRO A 422 11.25 9.43 -11.69
C PRO A 422 12.01 9.83 -10.41
N LEU A 423 12.51 8.85 -9.64
CA LEU A 423 13.32 9.12 -8.45
C LEU A 423 14.72 9.64 -8.81
N GLU A 424 15.37 9.08 -9.82
CA GLU A 424 16.64 9.58 -10.36
C GLU A 424 16.49 10.97 -11.00
N ALA A 425 15.35 11.26 -11.64
CA ALA A 425 15.01 12.59 -12.12
C ALA A 425 14.88 13.63 -10.98
N LEU A 426 14.75 13.23 -9.72
CA LEU A 426 14.81 14.13 -8.57
C LEU A 426 16.23 14.37 -8.05
N ASP A 427 17.25 13.85 -8.73
CA ASP A 427 18.66 13.83 -8.32
C ASP A 427 18.88 13.00 -7.04
N ALA A 428 18.12 11.91 -6.88
CA ALA A 428 18.42 10.90 -5.88
C ALA A 428 19.86 10.41 -6.08
N ARG A 429 20.64 10.30 -5.00
CA ARG A 429 22.04 9.85 -5.14
C ARG A 429 22.17 8.33 -5.14
N ARG A 430 21.15 7.66 -4.61
CA ARG A 430 21.01 6.21 -4.57
C ARG A 430 19.53 5.90 -4.73
N THR A 431 19.15 5.20 -5.78
CA THR A 431 17.82 4.60 -5.87
C THR A 431 17.96 3.10 -5.76
N ILE A 432 17.30 2.54 -4.74
CA ILE A 432 17.08 1.11 -4.69
C ILE A 432 15.67 0.81 -5.22
N THR A 433 15.50 -0.33 -5.86
CA THR A 433 14.17 -0.85 -6.19
C THR A 433 14.01 -2.24 -5.62
N ILE A 434 12.80 -2.58 -5.18
CA ILE A 434 12.47 -3.92 -4.68
C ILE A 434 11.65 -4.60 -5.76
N ASN A 435 12.15 -5.72 -6.27
CA ASN A 435 11.61 -6.36 -7.46
C ASN A 435 11.56 -7.88 -7.34
N ARG A 436 10.68 -8.52 -8.12
CA ARG A 436 10.59 -9.98 -8.17
C ARG A 436 11.49 -10.63 -9.19
N LEU A 437 11.77 -11.90 -8.93
CA LEU A 437 12.10 -12.86 -9.97
C LEU A 437 11.04 -12.86 -11.09
N GLY A 438 11.48 -13.01 -12.34
CA GLY A 438 10.57 -13.28 -13.45
C GLY A 438 9.91 -12.05 -14.09
N GLY A 439 10.53 -10.88 -14.01
CA GLY A 439 10.13 -9.68 -14.78
C GLY A 439 8.89 -8.96 -14.26
N VAL A 440 8.17 -8.26 -15.13
CA VAL A 440 7.00 -7.42 -14.79
C VAL A 440 5.73 -8.20 -14.44
N GLY A 441 5.69 -9.50 -14.75
CA GLY A 441 4.54 -10.38 -14.45
C GLY A 441 3.34 -10.14 -15.38
N GLY A 442 2.53 -11.19 -15.56
CA GLY A 442 1.42 -11.19 -16.53
C GLY A 442 0.30 -10.19 -16.21
N PHE A 443 0.05 -9.90 -14.92
CA PHE A 443 -0.99 -8.95 -14.51
C PHE A 443 -0.79 -7.57 -15.12
N THR A 444 0.41 -6.99 -14.97
CA THR A 444 0.74 -5.65 -15.46
C THR A 444 0.59 -5.58 -16.99
N GLU A 445 1.09 -6.57 -17.72
CA GLU A 445 0.93 -6.65 -19.18
C GLU A 445 -0.54 -6.76 -19.58
N SER A 446 -1.31 -7.62 -18.93
CA SER A 446 -2.73 -7.82 -19.21
C SER A 446 -3.55 -6.55 -18.99
N VAL A 447 -3.33 -5.83 -17.89
CA VAL A 447 -3.99 -4.53 -17.64
C VAL A 447 -3.65 -3.54 -18.75
N THR A 448 -2.39 -3.48 -19.15
CA THR A 448 -1.92 -2.56 -20.20
C THR A 448 -2.58 -2.89 -21.55
N ARG A 449 -2.76 -4.18 -21.86
CA ARG A 449 -3.48 -4.65 -23.07
C ARG A 449 -4.96 -4.33 -23.04
N LEU A 450 -5.63 -4.44 -21.88
CA LEU A 450 -7.03 -4.03 -21.76
C LEU A 450 -7.23 -2.51 -21.89
N LEU A 451 -6.16 -1.73 -21.69
CA LEU A 451 -6.12 -0.31 -22.03
C LEU A 451 -5.66 -0.07 -23.47
N ASN A 452 -5.77 -1.09 -24.31
CA ASN A 452 -5.56 -1.04 -25.77
C ASN A 452 -4.11 -0.78 -26.21
N ALA A 453 -3.12 -1.11 -25.37
CA ALA A 453 -1.72 -1.07 -25.81
C ALA A 453 -1.42 -2.13 -26.87
N SER A 454 -0.69 -1.72 -27.91
CA SER A 454 -0.13 -2.62 -28.92
C SER A 454 1.02 -3.46 -28.37
N ASP A 455 1.35 -4.57 -29.05
CA ASP A 455 2.53 -5.40 -28.69
C ASP A 455 3.83 -4.58 -28.69
N ALA A 456 3.96 -3.60 -29.58
CA ALA A 456 5.13 -2.74 -29.63
C ALA A 456 5.23 -1.83 -28.39
N GLN A 457 4.10 -1.31 -27.90
CA GLN A 457 4.06 -0.53 -26.65
C GLN A 457 4.32 -1.42 -25.43
N ILE A 458 3.80 -2.65 -25.40
CA ILE A 458 4.09 -3.63 -24.34
C ILE A 458 5.60 -3.93 -24.29
N GLU A 459 6.23 -4.20 -25.43
CA GLU A 459 7.69 -4.42 -25.49
C GLU A 459 8.47 -3.18 -25.02
N ALA A 460 8.05 -1.98 -25.48
CA ALA A 460 8.66 -0.71 -25.08
C ALA A 460 8.48 -0.37 -23.59
N LEU A 461 7.47 -0.92 -22.92
CA LEU A 461 7.29 -0.75 -21.48
C LEU A 461 8.11 -1.76 -20.68
N TYR A 462 8.06 -3.04 -21.08
CA TYR A 462 8.31 -4.14 -20.15
C TYR A 462 9.43 -5.10 -20.51
N SER A 463 10.05 -4.96 -21.69
CA SER A 463 11.16 -5.82 -22.08
C SER A 463 12.30 -5.77 -21.06
N ALA A 464 12.78 -6.91 -20.57
CA ALA A 464 13.98 -6.95 -19.75
C ALA A 464 15.27 -6.92 -20.59
N THR A 465 15.16 -7.04 -21.91
CA THR A 465 16.28 -7.24 -22.84
C THR A 465 16.46 -6.14 -23.86
N ASP A 466 15.43 -5.35 -24.15
CA ASP A 466 15.54 -4.16 -25.01
C ASP A 466 16.04 -2.96 -24.21
N PRO A 467 17.23 -2.40 -24.51
CA PRO A 467 17.74 -1.21 -23.82
C PRO A 467 16.88 0.04 -23.94
N ALA A 468 15.94 0.08 -24.90
CA ALA A 468 15.02 1.19 -25.06
C ALA A 468 13.76 1.07 -24.18
N SER A 469 13.50 -0.10 -23.58
CA SER A 469 12.29 -0.28 -22.79
C SER A 469 12.36 0.43 -21.44
N SER A 470 11.23 0.91 -20.93
CA SER A 470 11.20 1.58 -19.62
C SER A 470 11.62 0.66 -18.47
N PHE A 471 11.27 -0.62 -18.52
CA PHE A 471 11.68 -1.59 -17.50
C PHE A 471 13.20 -1.82 -17.52
N TYR A 472 13.82 -1.98 -18.69
CA TYR A 472 15.27 -2.08 -18.80
C TYR A 472 15.94 -0.82 -18.28
N VAL A 473 15.50 0.36 -18.74
CA VAL A 473 16.08 1.65 -18.32
C VAL A 473 16.01 1.78 -16.80
N GLY A 474 14.85 1.48 -16.20
CA GLY A 474 14.68 1.50 -14.75
C GLY A 474 15.62 0.55 -14.00
N LEU A 475 15.84 -0.67 -14.50
CA LEU A 475 16.83 -1.58 -13.89
C LEU A 475 18.26 -1.05 -14.04
N SER A 476 18.59 -0.42 -15.17
CA SER A 476 19.95 0.08 -15.46
C SER A 476 20.30 1.33 -14.66
N GLU A 477 19.30 2.17 -14.38
CA GLU A 477 19.45 3.40 -13.59
C GLU A 477 19.44 3.13 -12.08
N ALA A 478 18.91 1.98 -11.65
CA ALA A 478 18.86 1.63 -10.25
C ALA A 478 20.28 1.47 -9.70
N THR A 479 20.58 2.15 -8.60
CA THR A 479 21.85 1.95 -7.89
C THR A 479 21.91 0.57 -7.24
N GLY A 480 20.76 -0.04 -6.94
CA GLY A 480 20.69 -1.44 -6.54
C GLY A 480 19.29 -2.01 -6.69
N VAL A 481 19.21 -3.27 -7.10
CA VAL A 481 17.96 -4.02 -7.25
C VAL A 481 17.90 -5.10 -6.18
N TRP A 482 16.94 -4.97 -5.28
CA TRP A 482 16.66 -5.98 -4.26
C TRP A 482 15.74 -7.04 -4.88
N CYS A 483 16.27 -8.23 -5.14
CA CYS A 483 15.64 -9.21 -6.01
C CYS A 483 15.04 -10.37 -5.20
N THR A 484 13.72 -10.39 -5.05
CA THR A 484 12.97 -11.27 -4.14
C THR A 484 12.19 -12.35 -4.87
N ASP A 485 11.96 -13.51 -4.25
CA ASP A 485 11.10 -14.58 -4.77
C ASP A 485 9.72 -14.56 -4.09
N TRP A 486 9.05 -13.40 -4.08
CA TRP A 486 7.81 -13.26 -3.33
C TRP A 486 6.65 -14.10 -3.89
N ASP A 487 6.68 -14.48 -5.17
CA ASP A 487 5.65 -15.34 -5.76
C ASP A 487 5.82 -16.80 -5.33
N GLY A 488 7.05 -17.22 -5.02
CA GLY A 488 7.36 -18.55 -4.50
C GLY A 488 6.94 -18.77 -3.05
N GLN A 489 6.59 -17.72 -2.30
CA GLN A 489 6.33 -17.82 -0.85
C GLN A 489 4.87 -18.11 -0.48
N GLY A 490 3.95 -18.19 -1.44
CA GLY A 490 2.55 -18.58 -1.18
C GLY A 490 1.75 -17.60 -0.33
N GLY A 491 2.20 -16.35 -0.18
CA GLY A 491 1.47 -15.30 0.53
C GLY A 491 1.65 -15.28 2.05
N ASP A 492 2.44 -16.18 2.64
CA ASP A 492 2.69 -16.16 4.09
C ASP A 492 3.52 -14.92 4.48
N PRO A 493 3.04 -14.06 5.39
CA PRO A 493 3.73 -12.82 5.75
C PRO A 493 5.17 -13.01 6.26
N ASN A 494 5.43 -14.07 7.03
CA ASN A 494 6.75 -14.35 7.58
C ASN A 494 7.69 -14.90 6.50
N LEU A 495 7.22 -15.82 5.66
CA LEU A 495 8.02 -16.34 4.55
C LEU A 495 8.37 -15.23 3.54
N LEU A 496 7.40 -14.39 3.17
CA LEU A 496 7.59 -13.22 2.32
C LEU A 496 8.63 -12.25 2.90
N PHE A 497 8.50 -11.93 4.19
CA PHE A 497 9.45 -11.07 4.87
C PHE A 497 10.85 -11.69 4.89
N ASN A 498 10.96 -12.97 5.25
CA ASN A 498 12.23 -13.68 5.41
C ASN A 498 12.96 -13.88 4.08
N ASP A 499 12.24 -14.21 3.01
CA ASP A 499 12.78 -14.26 1.65
C ASP A 499 13.39 -12.91 1.29
N ALA A 500 12.60 -11.84 1.38
CA ALA A 500 13.06 -10.52 0.99
C ALA A 500 14.18 -9.98 1.89
N TYR A 501 14.16 -10.24 3.20
CA TYR A 501 15.20 -9.84 4.13
C TYR A 501 16.56 -10.46 3.78
N ASN A 502 16.56 -11.66 3.19
CA ASN A 502 17.76 -12.39 2.80
C ASN A 502 18.06 -12.33 1.29
N SER A 503 17.16 -11.78 0.48
CA SER A 503 17.20 -11.75 -0.99
C SER A 503 18.34 -10.93 -1.59
N PRO A 504 19.01 -11.39 -2.66
CA PRO A 504 20.14 -10.69 -3.26
C PRO A 504 19.91 -9.19 -3.55
N LEU A 505 20.85 -8.35 -3.13
CA LEU A 505 21.00 -6.99 -3.61
C LEU A 505 21.97 -6.97 -4.80
N ILE A 506 21.41 -6.82 -6.00
CA ILE A 506 22.18 -6.72 -7.25
C ILE A 506 22.65 -5.28 -7.42
N THR A 507 23.96 -5.08 -7.41
CA THR A 507 24.58 -3.74 -7.52
C THR A 507 26.07 -3.83 -7.83
N ASP A 508 26.57 -2.91 -8.65
CA ASP A 508 28.00 -2.66 -8.85
C ASP A 508 28.50 -1.42 -8.09
N ASP A 509 27.61 -0.73 -7.38
CA ASP A 509 27.94 0.49 -6.67
C ASP A 509 28.75 0.20 -5.41
N ALA A 510 29.98 0.70 -5.37
CA ALA A 510 30.91 0.51 -4.25
C ALA A 510 30.33 0.91 -2.89
N ARG A 511 29.29 1.75 -2.81
CA ARG A 511 28.63 2.16 -1.57
C ARG A 511 27.78 1.05 -0.95
N PHE A 512 27.35 0.06 -1.74
CA PHE A 512 26.59 -1.11 -1.28
C PHE A 512 27.46 -2.36 -1.07
N LEU A 513 28.64 -2.42 -1.71
CA LEU A 513 29.57 -3.55 -1.57
C LEU A 513 30.27 -3.65 -0.20
N TRP A 514 30.06 -2.68 0.69
CA TRP A 514 30.62 -2.68 2.05
C TRP A 514 29.50 -2.54 3.10
N PRO A 515 28.69 -3.59 3.30
CA PRO A 515 27.62 -3.61 4.30
C PRO A 515 28.19 -3.43 5.71
N ARG A 516 27.46 -2.72 6.58
CA ARG A 516 27.91 -2.40 7.95
C ARG A 516 28.03 -3.63 8.84
N PHE A 517 27.18 -4.63 8.63
CA PHE A 517 27.05 -5.82 9.45
C PHE A 517 27.31 -7.12 8.66
N GLY A 518 27.93 -7.01 7.48
CA GLY A 518 28.44 -8.17 6.74
C GLY A 518 27.37 -8.92 5.95
N TYR A 519 26.38 -8.22 5.39
CA TYR A 519 25.42 -8.82 4.46
C TYR A 519 26.11 -9.46 3.25
N GLU A 520 26.04 -10.78 3.11
CA GLU A 520 26.81 -11.51 2.09
C GLU A 520 26.11 -11.57 0.73
N ASN A 521 24.78 -11.41 0.70
CA ASN A 521 23.97 -11.52 -0.52
C ASN A 521 23.93 -10.18 -1.28
N VAL A 522 25.10 -9.60 -1.55
CA VAL A 522 25.25 -8.34 -2.30
C VAL A 522 26.36 -8.43 -3.34
N GLY A 523 26.10 -7.93 -4.55
CA GLY A 523 27.13 -7.80 -5.56
C GLY A 523 26.60 -7.77 -6.99
N PRO A 524 27.50 -7.59 -7.98
CA PRO A 524 27.11 -7.46 -9.38
C PRO A 524 26.95 -8.83 -10.08
N ASN A 525 27.39 -9.91 -9.44
CA ASN A 525 27.49 -11.23 -10.08
C ASN A 525 26.15 -11.99 -10.12
N PHE A 526 25.09 -11.43 -9.56
CA PHE A 526 23.75 -11.99 -9.68
C PHE A 526 23.21 -11.66 -11.08
N SER A 527 23.01 -12.69 -11.89
CA SER A 527 22.41 -12.60 -13.23
C SER A 527 21.02 -13.20 -13.16
N ILE A 528 20.04 -12.40 -12.75
CA ILE A 528 18.68 -12.85 -12.45
C ILE A 528 17.69 -12.17 -13.39
N GLY A 529 16.91 -12.96 -14.13
CA GLY A 529 15.89 -12.46 -15.04
C GLY A 529 14.84 -11.62 -14.31
N GLY A 530 14.63 -10.40 -14.80
CA GLY A 530 13.75 -9.41 -14.17
C GLY A 530 14.45 -8.48 -13.18
N CYS A 531 15.64 -8.81 -12.69
CA CYS A 531 16.38 -7.97 -11.74
C CYS A 531 17.72 -7.45 -12.28
N THR A 532 18.23 -8.05 -13.36
CA THR A 532 19.46 -7.64 -14.03
C THR A 532 19.13 -7.15 -15.44
N PRO A 533 19.52 -5.92 -15.84
CA PRO A 533 19.31 -5.43 -17.20
C PRO A 533 19.91 -6.40 -18.24
N GLY A 534 19.16 -6.69 -19.30
CA GLY A 534 19.63 -7.54 -20.39
C GLY A 534 19.58 -9.04 -20.10
N VAL A 535 19.18 -9.45 -18.90
CA VAL A 535 19.01 -10.87 -18.56
C VAL A 535 17.57 -11.28 -18.85
N PRO A 536 17.34 -12.23 -19.78
CA PRO A 536 16.00 -12.66 -20.12
C PRO A 536 15.31 -13.31 -18.93
N VAL A 537 14.00 -13.11 -18.85
CA VAL A 537 13.15 -13.83 -17.91
C VAL A 537 13.02 -15.27 -18.40
N VAL A 538 13.55 -16.22 -17.63
CA VAL A 538 13.27 -17.63 -17.86
C VAL A 538 11.93 -17.93 -17.22
N VAL A 539 10.89 -18.03 -18.03
CA VAL A 539 9.60 -18.57 -17.57
C VAL A 539 9.86 -20.05 -17.30
N ALA A 540 9.78 -20.47 -16.04
CA ALA A 540 9.72 -21.89 -15.74
C ALA A 540 8.41 -22.41 -16.35
N GLU A 541 8.51 -23.35 -17.29
CA GLU A 541 7.35 -24.06 -17.88
C GLU A 541 6.52 -24.80 -16.83
#